data_AF-A0A2E4ZUL3-F1
#
_entry.id   AF-A0A2E4ZUL3-F1
#
_cell.length_a   1.000
_cell.length_b   1.000
_cell.length_c   1.000
_cell.angle_alpha   90.00
_cell.angle_beta   90.00
_cell.angle_gamma   90.00
#
_symmetry.space_group_name_H-M   'P 1'
#
loop_
_entity.id
_entity.type
_entity.pdbx_description
1 polymer ?
#
loop_
_entity_poly.entity_id
_entity_poly.type
_entity_poly.pdbx_seq_one_letter_code
_entity_poly.pdbx_strand_id
1 'polypeptide(L)'
;MATKSVYVPDNVVITVTKEHIVMKSKNLPNHPTANFPDYERKLDGNPNYVAEQNLTFYLPLVPKKNPRPVAMDKRNTNRALPGGPIGVAANGVIFFNPFDHIEEADAVWRLDRCCGHPSPNSQYHYHKYPVCVKSPWADDGEGHSPVIGFAFDGFPVYGPYESKGLLAKNSKENPLNDFNVHQDEQRGWHYHVTPGQYPHIIGGYWGVMEEKNRRARGPRPSGPGGRPGGRPGGPGRRPGGGRPPPPR
;
A
#
# COMPACT_ATOMS: atom_id res chain seq x y z
N MET A 1 -16.82 -11.63 13.57
CA MET A 1 -15.96 -12.59 12.85
C MET A 1 -16.65 -12.98 11.56
N ALA A 2 -16.04 -12.75 10.40
CA ALA A 2 -16.55 -13.33 9.15
C ALA A 2 -16.01 -14.75 9.02
N THR A 3 -16.72 -15.73 9.58
CA THR A 3 -16.34 -17.16 9.54
C THR A 3 -16.77 -17.86 8.25
N LYS A 4 -17.38 -17.11 7.32
CA LYS A 4 -17.91 -17.61 6.06
C LYS A 4 -17.74 -16.54 4.98
N SER A 5 -17.34 -16.95 3.77
CA SER A 5 -17.35 -16.06 2.61
C SER A 5 -18.79 -15.62 2.34
N VAL A 6 -19.02 -14.32 2.31
CA VAL A 6 -20.31 -13.70 1.97
C VAL A 6 -20.15 -13.01 0.63
N TYR A 7 -21.08 -13.25 -0.28
CA TYR A 7 -21.14 -12.48 -1.51
C TYR A 7 -21.56 -11.04 -1.19
N VAL A 8 -20.71 -10.08 -1.56
CA VAL A 8 -21.00 -8.66 -1.42
C VAL A 8 -21.15 -8.07 -2.82
N PRO A 9 -22.37 -7.66 -3.23
CA PRO A 9 -22.55 -6.98 -4.51
C PRO A 9 -21.77 -5.68 -4.51
N ASP A 10 -21.34 -5.27 -5.71
CA ASP A 10 -20.68 -3.98 -5.95
C ASP A 10 -19.41 -3.79 -5.09
N ASN A 11 -18.70 -4.88 -4.76
CA ASN A 11 -17.38 -4.78 -4.10
C ASN A 11 -16.40 -3.92 -4.92
N VAL A 12 -16.51 -4.00 -6.25
CA VAL A 12 -15.83 -3.12 -7.19
C VAL A 12 -16.86 -2.57 -8.17
N VAL A 13 -16.89 -1.25 -8.32
CA VAL A 13 -17.68 -0.57 -9.35
C VAL A 13 -16.73 0.29 -10.17
N ILE A 14 -16.75 0.07 -11.49
CA ILE A 14 -15.91 0.81 -12.43
C ILE A 14 -16.77 1.78 -13.22
N THR A 15 -16.30 3.01 -13.37
CA THR A 15 -16.89 4.01 -14.26
C THR A 15 -15.79 4.59 -15.12
N VAL A 16 -15.97 4.54 -16.45
CA VAL A 16 -15.03 5.12 -17.39
C VAL A 16 -15.50 6.53 -17.76
N THR A 17 -14.63 7.51 -17.55
CA THR A 17 -14.85 8.90 -17.98
C THR A 17 -13.94 9.20 -19.18
N LYS A 18 -13.94 10.45 -19.67
CA LYS A 18 -13.03 10.86 -20.75
C LYS A 18 -11.55 10.82 -20.34
N GLU A 19 -11.26 10.94 -19.04
CA GLU A 19 -9.91 11.11 -18.52
C GLU A 19 -9.45 9.96 -17.62
N HIS A 20 -10.38 9.25 -17.00
CA HIS A 20 -10.08 8.26 -15.96
C HIS A 20 -10.95 7.01 -16.04
N ILE A 21 -10.35 5.88 -15.67
CA ILE A 21 -11.07 4.74 -15.10
C ILE A 21 -11.21 5.03 -13.59
N VAL A 22 -12.45 5.25 -13.14
CA VAL A 22 -12.76 5.49 -11.73
C VAL A 22 -13.19 4.17 -11.10
N MET A 23 -12.41 3.68 -10.15
CA MET A 23 -12.68 2.43 -9.44
C MET A 23 -13.14 2.73 -8.01
N LYS A 24 -14.40 2.42 -7.70
CA LYS A 24 -14.91 2.38 -6.33
C LYS A 24 -14.72 0.99 -5.77
N SER A 25 -14.24 0.89 -4.53
CA SER A 25 -13.93 -0.38 -3.89
C SER A 25 -14.38 -0.42 -2.43
N LYS A 26 -14.96 -1.55 -2.03
CA LYS A 26 -15.25 -1.88 -0.62
C LYS A 26 -14.07 -2.50 0.11
N ASN A 27 -12.93 -2.67 -0.56
CA ASN A 27 -11.70 -3.24 0.01
C ASN A 27 -11.87 -4.66 0.57
N LEU A 28 -12.78 -5.46 -0.01
CA LEU A 28 -12.94 -6.86 0.37
C LEU A 28 -12.19 -7.75 -0.63
N PRO A 29 -11.26 -8.61 -0.18
CA PRO A 29 -10.62 -9.58 -1.06
C PRO A 29 -11.65 -10.59 -1.58
N ASN A 30 -11.52 -10.95 -2.86
CA ASN A 30 -12.36 -11.97 -3.50
C ASN A 30 -11.82 -13.41 -3.34
N HIS A 31 -10.98 -13.61 -2.33
CA HIS A 31 -10.37 -14.87 -1.98
C HIS A 31 -10.37 -15.03 -0.44
N PRO A 32 -10.23 -16.26 0.08
CA PRO A 32 -10.03 -16.46 1.52
C PRO A 32 -8.76 -15.75 2.00
N THR A 33 -8.83 -15.13 3.18
CA THR A 33 -7.66 -14.58 3.88
C THR A 33 -7.24 -15.51 5.01
N ALA A 34 -6.12 -15.20 5.68
CA ALA A 34 -5.90 -15.72 7.02
C ALA A 34 -7.01 -15.26 7.99
N ASN A 35 -7.09 -15.92 9.15
CA ASN A 35 -7.98 -15.49 10.22
C ASN A 35 -7.43 -14.21 10.85
N PHE A 36 -8.14 -13.10 10.67
CA PHE A 36 -7.80 -11.81 11.24
C PHE A 36 -8.93 -11.36 12.18
N PRO A 37 -8.61 -10.85 13.40
CA PRO A 37 -7.27 -10.70 13.95
C PRO A 37 -6.67 -12.05 14.38
N ASP A 38 -5.35 -12.11 14.32
CA ASP A 38 -4.54 -13.22 14.77
C ASP A 38 -3.74 -12.78 16.01
N TYR A 39 -4.24 -13.17 17.18
CA TYR A 39 -3.58 -12.96 18.47
C TYR A 39 -2.79 -14.20 18.93
N GLU A 40 -2.89 -15.32 18.23
CA GLU A 40 -2.24 -16.57 18.61
C GLU A 40 -0.76 -16.55 18.25
N ARG A 41 -0.43 -16.01 17.07
CA ARG A 41 0.95 -15.80 16.66
C ARG A 41 1.56 -14.58 17.37
N LYS A 42 2.36 -14.84 18.41
CA LYS A 42 2.99 -13.79 19.23
C LYS A 42 4.00 -12.92 18.49
N LEU A 43 4.69 -13.47 17.48
CA LEU A 43 5.75 -12.76 16.75
C LEU A 43 5.20 -12.02 15.52
N ASP A 44 4.36 -12.69 14.75
CA ASP A 44 3.93 -12.29 13.41
C ASP A 44 2.40 -12.34 13.22
N GLY A 45 1.64 -12.40 14.31
CA GLY A 45 0.20 -12.22 14.29
C GLY A 45 -0.17 -10.79 13.94
N ASN A 46 -1.29 -10.64 13.22
CA ASN A 46 -1.85 -9.33 12.88
C ASN A 46 -3.10 -9.08 13.73
N PRO A 47 -3.10 -8.10 14.64
CA PRO A 47 -4.20 -7.84 15.57
C PRO A 47 -5.37 -7.07 14.95
N ASN A 48 -5.32 -6.76 13.65
CA ASN A 48 -6.29 -5.91 12.97
C ASN A 48 -7.38 -6.74 12.26
N TYR A 49 -8.52 -6.12 12.00
CA TYR A 49 -9.66 -6.73 11.31
C TYR A 49 -9.68 -6.32 9.84
N VAL A 50 -10.21 -7.16 8.95
CA VAL A 50 -10.65 -6.73 7.62
C VAL A 50 -12.08 -6.20 7.74
N ALA A 51 -12.34 -5.01 7.19
CA ALA A 51 -13.69 -4.42 7.17
C ALA A 51 -13.96 -3.68 5.85
N GLU A 52 -15.24 -3.57 5.49
CA GLU A 52 -15.67 -2.77 4.35
C GLU A 52 -15.18 -1.33 4.46
N GLN A 53 -14.73 -0.80 3.33
CA GLN A 53 -14.27 0.57 3.17
C GLN A 53 -15.11 1.28 2.10
N ASN A 54 -14.93 2.59 1.95
CA ASN A 54 -15.48 3.34 0.82
C ASN A 54 -14.33 4.06 0.10
N LEU A 55 -13.64 3.31 -0.77
CA LEU A 55 -12.46 3.79 -1.47
C LEU A 55 -12.82 4.19 -2.89
N THR A 56 -12.18 5.23 -3.41
CA THR A 56 -12.28 5.64 -4.81
C THR A 56 -10.88 5.89 -5.33
N PHE A 57 -10.54 5.27 -6.45
CA PHE A 57 -9.28 5.42 -7.16
C PHE A 57 -9.54 5.98 -8.55
N TYR A 58 -8.64 6.85 -9.00
CA TYR A 58 -8.67 7.47 -10.31
C TYR A 58 -7.47 6.97 -11.10
N LEU A 59 -7.68 6.14 -12.10
CA LEU A 59 -6.59 5.65 -12.96
C LEU A 59 -6.64 6.43 -14.26
N PRO A 60 -5.56 7.12 -14.70
CA PRO A 60 -5.53 7.79 -15.99
C PRO A 60 -5.94 6.84 -17.11
N LEU A 61 -6.93 7.24 -17.93
CA LEU A 61 -7.38 6.43 -19.07
C LEU A 61 -6.28 6.26 -20.12
N VAL A 62 -5.43 7.28 -20.25
CA VAL A 62 -4.22 7.27 -21.09
C VAL A 62 -3.02 7.61 -20.20
N PRO A 63 -2.31 6.60 -19.67
CA PRO A 63 -1.12 6.80 -18.86
C PRO A 63 -0.04 7.54 -19.64
N LYS A 64 0.65 8.48 -18.97
CA LYS A 64 1.75 9.22 -19.56
C LYS A 64 3.05 8.84 -18.87
N LYS A 65 4.06 8.47 -19.65
CA LYS A 65 5.41 8.23 -19.12
C LYS A 65 5.92 9.48 -18.41
N ASN A 66 6.50 9.30 -17.22
CA ASN A 66 7.21 10.37 -16.53
C ASN A 66 8.56 10.59 -17.25
N PRO A 67 8.90 11.82 -17.67
CA PRO A 67 10.18 12.09 -18.32
C PRO A 67 11.39 11.90 -17.39
N ARG A 68 11.18 11.88 -16.07
CA ARG A 68 12.21 11.68 -15.04
C ARG A 68 11.70 10.71 -13.97
N PRO A 69 11.50 9.43 -14.31
CA PRO A 69 11.01 8.44 -13.35
C PRO A 69 12.13 8.14 -12.34
N VAL A 70 11.75 7.88 -11.09
CA VAL A 70 12.69 7.57 -10.01
C VAL A 70 12.33 6.19 -9.46
N ALA A 71 13.25 5.25 -9.56
CA ALA A 71 13.11 3.93 -8.93
C ALA A 71 13.52 4.05 -7.46
N MET A 72 12.92 3.23 -6.60
CA MET A 72 13.30 3.12 -5.19
C MET A 72 14.76 2.70 -5.07
N ASP A 73 15.50 3.36 -4.19
CA ASP A 73 16.71 2.75 -3.64
C ASP A 73 16.33 1.57 -2.70
N LYS A 74 17.33 0.84 -2.20
CA LYS A 74 17.13 -0.36 -1.35
C LYS A 74 16.22 -0.15 -0.13
N ARG A 75 16.03 1.08 0.34
CA ARG A 75 15.20 1.42 1.51
C ARG A 75 14.17 2.51 1.19
N ASN A 76 13.95 2.81 -0.10
CA ASN A 76 13.10 3.90 -0.56
C ASN A 76 13.40 5.24 0.15
N THR A 77 14.68 5.54 0.43
CA THR A 77 15.08 6.79 1.11
C THR A 77 14.86 8.00 0.22
N ASN A 78 14.93 7.80 -1.10
CA ASN A 78 14.58 8.76 -2.14
C ASN A 78 13.07 9.00 -2.29
N ARG A 79 12.21 8.25 -1.58
CA ARG A 79 10.74 8.37 -1.58
C ARG A 79 10.12 8.25 -2.98
N ALA A 80 10.68 7.38 -3.82
CA ALA A 80 10.13 7.06 -5.14
C ALA A 80 8.69 6.53 -5.07
N LEU A 81 8.36 5.77 -4.02
CA LEU A 81 6.97 5.39 -3.69
C LEU A 81 6.56 5.95 -2.32
N PRO A 82 5.27 6.25 -2.12
CA PRO A 82 4.75 6.64 -0.81
C PRO A 82 4.80 5.46 0.18
N GLY A 83 4.85 5.78 1.48
CA GLY A 83 4.70 4.83 2.59
C GLY A 83 3.27 4.28 2.74
N GLY A 84 2.72 3.63 1.72
CA GLY A 84 1.33 3.18 1.69
C GLY A 84 0.85 2.75 0.30
N PRO A 85 -0.41 3.06 -0.08
CA PRO A 85 -1.00 2.69 -1.36
C PRO A 85 -0.20 3.15 -2.58
N ILE A 86 0.01 2.25 -3.53
CA ILE A 86 0.70 2.50 -4.81
C ILE A 86 -0.11 2.11 -6.05
N GLY A 87 -1.21 1.38 -5.86
CA GLY A 87 -2.05 0.89 -6.93
C GLY A 87 -3.26 0.15 -6.37
N VAL A 88 -4.07 -0.41 -7.26
CA VAL A 88 -5.27 -1.17 -6.91
C VAL A 88 -5.37 -2.43 -7.78
N ALA A 89 -5.65 -3.55 -7.14
CA ALA A 89 -5.89 -4.83 -7.79
C ALA A 89 -7.26 -4.86 -8.49
N ALA A 90 -7.43 -5.77 -9.44
CA ALA A 90 -8.69 -5.96 -10.18
C ALA A 90 -9.86 -6.33 -9.27
N ASN A 91 -9.59 -6.88 -8.07
CA ASN A 91 -10.61 -7.17 -7.05
C ASN A 91 -10.87 -5.99 -6.10
N GLY A 92 -10.28 -4.82 -6.34
CA GLY A 92 -10.46 -3.59 -5.55
C GLY A 92 -9.59 -3.48 -4.31
N VAL A 93 -8.79 -4.50 -3.96
CA VAL A 93 -7.84 -4.44 -2.85
C VAL A 93 -6.62 -3.63 -3.25
N ILE A 94 -6.06 -2.84 -2.34
CA ILE A 94 -4.94 -1.94 -2.62
C ILE A 94 -3.62 -2.72 -2.72
N PHE A 95 -2.76 -2.30 -3.64
CA PHE A 95 -1.33 -2.62 -3.61
C PHE A 95 -0.59 -1.59 -2.75
N PHE A 96 0.21 -2.06 -1.80
CA PHE A 96 1.13 -1.24 -1.01
C PHE A 96 2.55 -1.40 -1.56
N ASN A 97 3.40 -0.45 -1.18
CA ASN A 97 4.85 -0.54 -1.40
C ASN A 97 5.43 -1.82 -0.74
N PRO A 98 6.67 -2.22 -1.08
CA PRO A 98 7.23 -3.47 -0.60
C PRO A 98 7.70 -3.44 0.88
N PHE A 99 7.33 -2.44 1.68
CA PHE A 99 7.74 -2.29 3.08
C PHE A 99 6.50 -2.30 4.00
N ASP A 100 6.46 -3.22 4.97
CA ASP A 100 5.38 -3.29 5.99
C ASP A 100 5.70 -2.41 7.22
N HIS A 101 6.99 -2.24 7.56
CA HIS A 101 7.40 -1.41 8.69
C HIS A 101 8.57 -0.46 8.35
N ILE A 102 8.70 0.65 9.09
CA ILE A 102 9.67 1.73 8.81
C ILE A 102 11.14 1.29 8.88
N GLU A 103 11.41 0.16 9.54
CA GLU A 103 12.75 -0.42 9.69
C GLU A 103 12.97 -1.66 8.80
N GLU A 104 11.95 -2.10 8.07
CA GLU A 104 12.04 -3.31 7.25
C GLU A 104 12.60 -3.00 5.86
N ALA A 105 13.37 -3.94 5.33
CA ALA A 105 13.88 -3.90 3.96
C ALA A 105 12.95 -4.61 2.97
N ASP A 106 11.95 -5.34 3.47
CA ASP A 106 10.95 -6.08 2.69
C ASP A 106 9.76 -6.47 3.58
N ALA A 107 8.54 -6.52 3.04
CA ALA A 107 7.33 -6.96 3.71
C ALA A 107 7.35 -8.48 3.92
N VAL A 108 7.92 -8.95 5.01
CA VAL A 108 8.04 -10.39 5.31
C VAL A 108 7.19 -10.82 6.51
N TRP A 109 6.68 -9.86 7.28
CA TRP A 109 5.93 -10.13 8.50
C TRP A 109 4.42 -10.01 8.27
N ARG A 110 3.63 -10.77 9.03
CA ARG A 110 2.16 -10.64 9.14
C ARG A 110 1.32 -10.84 7.88
N LEU A 111 1.94 -11.16 6.74
CA LEU A 111 1.25 -11.48 5.49
C LEU A 111 0.54 -12.82 5.59
N ASP A 112 -0.61 -12.94 4.94
CA ASP A 112 -1.24 -14.23 4.67
C ASP A 112 -0.64 -14.90 3.41
N ARG A 113 -1.17 -16.08 3.06
CA ARG A 113 -0.75 -16.85 1.88
C ARG A 113 -0.92 -16.07 0.56
N CYS A 114 -1.77 -15.05 0.55
CA CYS A 114 -2.06 -14.19 -0.58
C CYS A 114 -1.22 -12.90 -0.56
N CYS A 115 -0.19 -12.85 0.29
CA CYS A 115 0.74 -11.75 0.44
C CYS A 115 0.08 -10.43 0.84
N GLY A 116 -0.99 -10.50 1.64
CA GLY A 116 -1.64 -9.32 2.18
C GLY A 116 -2.03 -9.44 3.65
N HIS A 117 -2.40 -8.31 4.25
CA HIS A 117 -2.91 -8.22 5.62
C HIS A 117 -3.70 -6.93 5.85
N PRO A 118 -4.52 -6.86 6.91
CA PRO A 118 -5.16 -5.61 7.32
C PRO A 118 -4.22 -4.66 8.09
N SER A 119 -4.42 -3.36 7.93
CA SER A 119 -3.85 -2.30 8.78
C SER A 119 -4.81 -1.90 9.91
N PRO A 120 -4.38 -1.09 10.89
CA PRO A 120 -5.23 -0.65 12.03
C PRO A 120 -6.55 0.05 11.66
N ASN A 121 -6.65 0.63 10.46
CA ASN A 121 -7.90 1.19 9.92
C ASN A 121 -8.76 0.16 9.16
N SER A 122 -8.48 -1.13 9.34
CA SER A 122 -9.15 -2.27 8.73
C SER A 122 -9.06 -2.41 7.21
N GLN A 123 -8.08 -1.75 6.61
CA GLN A 123 -7.79 -1.87 5.18
C GLN A 123 -6.89 -3.08 4.92
N TYR A 124 -7.44 -4.14 4.36
CA TYR A 124 -6.67 -5.22 3.75
C TYR A 124 -5.93 -4.73 2.49
N HIS A 125 -4.65 -5.08 2.34
CA HIS A 125 -3.79 -4.67 1.21
C HIS A 125 -2.73 -5.72 0.93
N TYR A 126 -2.18 -5.73 -0.29
CA TYR A 126 -1.10 -6.62 -0.70
C TYR A 126 0.24 -5.89 -0.75
N HIS A 127 1.30 -6.49 -0.22
CA HIS A 127 2.67 -5.96 -0.34
C HIS A 127 3.50 -6.66 -1.42
N LYS A 128 3.12 -7.88 -1.80
CA LYS A 128 3.81 -8.70 -2.80
C LYS A 128 2.82 -9.26 -3.82
N TYR A 129 3.31 -10.05 -4.78
CA TYR A 129 2.46 -10.72 -5.76
C TYR A 129 1.30 -11.46 -5.09
N PRO A 130 0.04 -11.02 -5.26
CA PRO A 130 -1.07 -11.68 -4.62
C PRO A 130 -1.61 -12.76 -5.55
N VAL A 131 -0.98 -13.94 -5.49
CA VAL A 131 -1.34 -15.13 -6.27
C VAL A 131 -2.82 -15.53 -6.16
N CYS A 132 -3.52 -15.04 -5.14
CA CYS A 132 -4.93 -15.32 -4.89
C CYS A 132 -5.91 -14.35 -5.57
N VAL A 133 -5.46 -13.26 -6.20
CA VAL A 133 -6.38 -12.34 -6.90
C VAL A 133 -7.08 -13.13 -8.00
N LYS A 134 -8.38 -13.34 -7.82
CA LYS A 134 -9.19 -14.00 -8.85
C LYS A 134 -9.59 -12.95 -9.87
N SER A 135 -9.18 -13.15 -11.12
CA SER A 135 -9.70 -12.44 -12.27
C SER A 135 -10.51 -13.41 -13.14
N PRO A 136 -11.35 -12.94 -14.08
CA PRO A 136 -11.99 -13.80 -15.07
C PRO A 136 -10.99 -14.60 -15.93
N TRP A 137 -9.74 -14.14 -16.00
CA TRP A 137 -8.66 -14.79 -16.71
C TRP A 137 -7.74 -15.51 -15.71
N ALA A 138 -7.57 -16.82 -15.92
CA ALA A 138 -6.61 -17.60 -15.15
C ALA A 138 -5.19 -17.23 -15.59
N ASP A 139 -4.26 -17.26 -14.65
CA ASP A 139 -2.83 -17.14 -14.89
C ASP A 139 -2.21 -18.52 -14.68
N ASP A 140 -2.36 -19.38 -15.69
CA ASP A 140 -1.90 -20.77 -15.70
C ASP A 140 -0.45 -20.91 -16.21
N GLY A 141 0.18 -19.79 -16.58
CA GLY A 141 1.53 -19.77 -17.14
C GLY A 141 1.63 -20.29 -18.57
N GLU A 142 0.51 -20.44 -19.28
CA GLU A 142 0.51 -20.88 -20.69
C GLU A 142 0.73 -19.72 -21.68
N GLY A 143 0.81 -18.49 -21.19
CA GLY A 143 1.08 -17.30 -21.99
C GLY A 143 1.53 -16.12 -21.15
N HIS A 144 1.49 -14.93 -21.74
CA HIS A 144 1.66 -13.70 -20.99
C HIS A 144 0.55 -13.59 -19.94
N SER A 145 0.91 -13.27 -18.70
CA SER A 145 -0.05 -13.16 -17.61
C SER A 145 -1.16 -12.16 -17.93
N PRO A 146 -2.34 -12.29 -17.30
CA PRO A 146 -3.39 -11.29 -17.37
C PRO A 146 -3.07 -10.08 -16.47
N VAL A 147 -3.81 -8.98 -16.70
CA VAL A 147 -3.79 -7.81 -15.81
C VAL A 147 -4.38 -8.21 -14.45
N ILE A 148 -3.64 -7.98 -13.38
CA ILE A 148 -4.09 -8.21 -12.01
C ILE A 148 -4.47 -6.92 -11.29
N GLY A 149 -4.18 -5.76 -11.88
CA GLY A 149 -4.51 -4.44 -11.36
C GLY A 149 -3.80 -3.31 -12.09
N PHE A 150 -3.76 -2.13 -11.47
CA PHE A 150 -3.17 -0.93 -12.04
C PHE A 150 -2.39 -0.16 -10.97
N ALA A 151 -1.24 0.37 -11.35
CA ALA A 151 -0.52 1.34 -10.54
C ALA A 151 -1.21 2.71 -10.63
N PHE A 152 -0.99 3.59 -9.64
CA PHE A 152 -1.63 4.91 -9.64
C PHE A 152 -1.10 5.90 -10.68
N ASP A 153 -0.07 5.55 -11.45
CA ASP A 153 0.31 6.26 -12.67
C ASP A 153 -0.49 5.81 -13.92
N GLY A 154 -1.39 4.84 -13.74
CA GLY A 154 -2.31 4.34 -14.75
C GLY A 154 -1.81 3.14 -15.54
N PHE A 155 -0.52 2.77 -15.44
CA PHE A 155 -0.01 1.62 -16.17
C PHE A 155 -0.53 0.30 -15.55
N PRO A 156 -0.88 -0.70 -16.39
CA PRO A 156 -1.36 -1.99 -15.91
C PRO A 156 -0.24 -2.76 -15.21
N VAL A 157 -0.65 -3.52 -14.19
CA VAL A 157 0.19 -4.47 -13.46
C VAL A 157 -0.28 -5.87 -13.82
N TYR A 158 0.63 -6.66 -14.39
CA TYR A 158 0.40 -8.04 -14.82
C TYR A 158 0.90 -9.04 -13.78
N GLY A 159 0.39 -10.27 -13.89
CA GLY A 159 0.96 -11.45 -13.24
C GLY A 159 2.40 -11.72 -13.68
N PRO A 160 3.06 -12.80 -13.22
CA PRO A 160 4.51 -12.90 -13.28
C PRO A 160 5.07 -13.44 -14.60
N TYR A 161 4.24 -13.92 -15.54
CA TYR A 161 4.67 -14.53 -16.80
C TYR A 161 4.69 -13.53 -17.96
N GLU A 162 5.81 -13.49 -18.68
CA GLU A 162 5.95 -12.80 -19.98
C GLU A 162 5.44 -13.70 -21.11
N SER A 163 5.68 -15.01 -21.01
CA SER A 163 5.23 -16.00 -21.97
C SER A 163 5.15 -17.38 -21.33
N LYS A 164 4.80 -18.41 -22.11
CA LYS A 164 4.60 -19.76 -21.61
C LYS A 164 5.78 -20.26 -20.75
N GLY A 165 5.55 -20.44 -19.45
CA GLY A 165 6.53 -20.87 -18.46
C GLY A 165 7.68 -19.90 -18.18
N LEU A 166 7.74 -18.74 -18.84
CA LEU A 166 8.79 -17.74 -18.67
C LEU A 166 8.30 -16.62 -17.76
N LEU A 167 8.85 -16.55 -16.55
CA LEU A 167 8.63 -15.40 -15.67
C LEU A 167 9.28 -14.16 -16.27
N ALA A 168 8.58 -13.02 -16.27
CA ALA A 168 9.07 -11.75 -16.81
C ALA A 168 10.38 -11.30 -16.15
N LYS A 169 10.55 -11.54 -14.84
CA LYS A 169 11.79 -11.29 -14.09
C LYS A 169 13.01 -12.08 -14.61
N ASN A 170 12.78 -13.17 -15.35
CA ASN A 170 13.81 -14.03 -15.92
C ASN A 170 13.98 -13.81 -17.43
N SER A 171 13.18 -12.93 -18.05
CA SER A 171 13.26 -12.66 -19.49
C SER A 171 14.58 -11.97 -19.82
N LYS A 172 15.32 -12.56 -20.76
CA LYS A 172 16.56 -11.96 -21.31
C LYS A 172 16.30 -11.13 -22.55
N GLU A 173 15.23 -11.43 -23.27
CA GLU A 173 14.85 -10.76 -24.52
C GLU A 173 14.11 -9.45 -24.24
N ASN A 174 13.28 -9.43 -23.19
CA ASN A 174 12.53 -8.26 -22.75
C ASN A 174 12.67 -8.07 -21.23
N PRO A 175 13.88 -7.73 -20.73
CA PRO A 175 14.14 -7.67 -19.29
C PRO A 175 13.36 -6.53 -18.63
N LEU A 176 12.84 -6.80 -17.43
CA LEU A 176 12.31 -5.75 -16.55
C LEU A 176 13.44 -4.82 -16.10
N ASN A 177 13.14 -3.53 -15.99
CA ASN A 177 14.04 -2.57 -15.36
C ASN A 177 13.80 -2.47 -13.83
N ASP A 178 14.49 -1.55 -13.16
CA ASP A 178 14.39 -1.33 -11.70
C ASP A 178 12.99 -0.97 -11.19
N PHE A 179 12.06 -0.62 -12.08
CA PHE A 179 10.65 -0.32 -11.74
C PHE A 179 9.75 -1.56 -11.79
N ASN A 180 10.27 -2.74 -12.19
CA ASN A 180 9.50 -3.89 -12.65
C ASN A 180 8.67 -3.61 -13.92
N VAL A 181 9.13 -2.71 -14.79
CA VAL A 181 8.41 -2.34 -16.03
C VAL A 181 9.23 -2.67 -17.27
N HIS A 182 8.53 -3.03 -18.34
CA HIS A 182 9.03 -3.06 -19.72
C HIS A 182 7.88 -2.73 -20.68
N GLN A 183 8.06 -2.94 -21.98
CA GLN A 183 7.00 -2.73 -22.96
C GLN A 183 7.08 -3.76 -24.08
N ASP A 184 5.94 -3.99 -24.73
CA ASP A 184 5.84 -4.70 -26.00
C ASP A 184 4.87 -3.96 -26.94
N GLU A 185 4.82 -4.35 -28.22
CA GLU A 185 4.01 -3.69 -29.25
C GLU A 185 2.49 -3.82 -29.01
N GLN A 186 2.03 -4.89 -28.35
CA GLN A 186 0.61 -5.16 -28.13
C GLN A 186 0.08 -4.45 -26.88
N ARG A 187 0.89 -4.36 -25.82
CA ARG A 187 0.47 -3.88 -24.50
C ARG A 187 1.01 -2.49 -24.16
N GLY A 188 2.04 -2.03 -24.86
CA GLY A 188 2.78 -0.83 -24.47
C GLY A 188 3.51 -1.03 -23.14
N TRP A 189 3.78 0.06 -22.40
CA TRP A 189 4.42 -0.03 -21.09
C TRP A 189 3.52 -0.71 -20.06
N HIS A 190 4.09 -1.68 -19.34
CA HIS A 190 3.37 -2.40 -18.32
C HIS A 190 4.31 -3.00 -17.28
N TYR A 191 3.80 -3.14 -16.06
CA TYR A 191 4.53 -3.75 -14.96
C TYR A 191 4.27 -5.24 -14.88
N HIS A 192 5.25 -5.99 -14.38
CA HIS A 192 5.06 -7.36 -13.92
C HIS A 192 5.34 -7.46 -12.43
N VAL A 193 4.48 -8.18 -11.72
CA VAL A 193 4.85 -8.68 -10.39
C VAL A 193 6.01 -9.68 -10.48
N THR A 194 6.87 -9.68 -9.47
CA THR A 194 8.10 -10.48 -9.43
C THR A 194 8.13 -11.38 -8.18
N PRO A 195 7.51 -12.57 -8.23
CA PRO A 195 7.38 -13.43 -7.06
C PRO A 195 8.74 -13.82 -6.49
N GLY A 196 8.92 -13.62 -5.18
CA GLY A 196 10.18 -13.92 -4.49
C GLY A 196 11.34 -12.99 -4.85
N GLN A 197 11.07 -11.84 -5.49
CA GLN A 197 12.10 -10.86 -5.86
C GLN A 197 11.59 -9.43 -5.64
N TYR A 198 12.31 -8.66 -4.83
CA TYR A 198 12.10 -7.22 -4.68
C TYR A 198 12.20 -6.53 -6.06
N PRO A 199 11.33 -5.54 -6.38
CA PRO A 199 10.36 -4.84 -5.53
C PRO A 199 8.95 -5.47 -5.48
N HIS A 200 8.80 -6.73 -5.90
CA HIS A 200 7.58 -7.56 -5.89
C HIS A 200 6.42 -7.10 -6.77
N ILE A 201 6.01 -5.83 -6.68
CA ILE A 201 4.91 -5.27 -7.47
C ILE A 201 5.47 -4.21 -8.42
N ILE A 202 5.82 -3.03 -7.91
CA ILE A 202 6.50 -1.98 -8.69
C ILE A 202 7.64 -1.36 -7.90
N GLY A 203 8.70 -0.96 -8.61
CA GLY A 203 9.88 -0.31 -8.04
C GLY A 203 9.78 1.21 -7.94
N GLY A 204 8.72 1.81 -8.46
CA GLY A 204 8.53 3.25 -8.60
C GLY A 204 7.44 3.50 -9.64
N TYR A 205 7.00 4.75 -9.79
CA TYR A 205 6.13 5.12 -10.90
C TYR A 205 6.95 5.43 -12.16
N TRP A 206 6.75 4.63 -13.20
CA TRP A 206 7.22 4.86 -14.56
C TRP A 206 6.44 5.99 -15.23
N GLY A 207 5.16 6.11 -14.91
CA GLY A 207 4.28 7.17 -15.37
C GLY A 207 4.16 8.34 -14.40
N VAL A 208 3.37 9.34 -14.81
CA VAL A 208 2.95 10.43 -13.94
C VAL A 208 1.83 9.94 -13.02
N MET A 209 2.09 9.91 -11.71
CA MET A 209 1.10 9.48 -10.72
C MET A 209 -0.11 10.41 -10.68
N GLU A 210 -1.32 9.83 -10.62
CA GLU A 210 -2.57 10.57 -10.51
C GLU A 210 -2.74 11.15 -9.09
N GLU A 211 -2.62 12.47 -8.99
CA GLU A 211 -2.63 13.22 -7.74
C GLU A 211 -3.91 13.02 -6.91
N LYS A 212 -5.05 12.69 -7.53
CA LYS A 212 -6.28 12.32 -6.79
C LYS A 212 -6.12 11.07 -5.93
N ASN A 213 -5.17 10.19 -6.25
CA ASN A 213 -4.85 9.01 -5.44
C ASN A 213 -3.83 9.32 -4.34
N ARG A 214 -3.22 10.50 -4.34
CA ARG A 214 -2.27 10.90 -3.31
C ARG A 214 -3.03 11.10 -2.00
N ARG A 215 -2.81 10.23 -1.02
CA ARG A 215 -3.32 10.47 0.34
C ARG A 215 -2.75 11.79 0.87
N ALA A 216 -3.62 12.65 1.38
CA ALA A 216 -3.18 13.81 2.14
C ALA A 216 -2.27 13.32 3.27
N ARG A 217 -1.06 13.88 3.37
CA ARG A 217 -0.23 13.65 4.55
C ARG A 217 -1.06 14.12 5.74
N GLY A 218 -1.35 13.24 6.70
CA GLY A 218 -1.94 13.65 7.96
C GLY A 218 -1.12 14.78 8.59
N PRO A 219 -1.71 15.60 9.48
CA PRO A 219 -0.98 16.66 10.16
C PRO A 219 0.32 16.10 10.73
N ARG A 220 1.45 16.75 10.45
CA ARG A 220 2.71 16.43 11.14
C ARG A 220 2.43 16.54 12.65
N PRO A 221 2.85 15.57 13.48
CA PRO A 221 2.85 15.79 14.91
C PRO A 221 3.70 17.03 15.15
N SER A 222 3.05 18.12 15.57
CA SER A 222 3.74 19.28 16.09
C SER A 222 4.50 18.81 17.32
N GLY A 223 5.81 18.63 17.17
CA GLY A 223 6.71 18.34 18.29
C GLY A 223 6.57 19.42 19.37
N PRO A 224 6.79 19.06 20.65
CA PRO A 224 6.55 19.97 21.76
C PRO A 224 7.64 21.04 21.80
N GLY A 225 7.35 22.21 21.22
CA GLY A 225 8.21 23.39 21.26
C GLY A 225 7.39 24.62 21.54
N GLY A 226 7.32 25.02 22.81
CA GLY A 226 6.76 26.32 23.21
C GLY A 226 6.07 26.26 24.57
N ARG A 227 6.82 26.53 25.64
CA ARG A 227 6.24 26.93 26.93
C ARG A 227 5.51 28.27 26.76
N PRO A 228 4.31 28.43 27.32
CA PRO A 228 3.87 29.73 27.82
C PRO A 228 3.74 29.67 29.34
N GLY A 229 4.52 30.50 30.03
CA GLY A 229 4.32 30.79 31.44
C GLY A 229 3.00 31.53 31.67
N GLY A 230 2.45 31.38 32.88
CA GLY A 230 1.32 32.17 33.36
C GLY A 230 0.45 31.40 34.35
N ARG A 231 0.85 31.36 35.63
CA ARG A 231 -0.06 31.02 36.74
C ARG A 231 -0.89 32.25 37.10
N PRO A 232 -2.23 32.16 37.24
CA PRO A 232 -3.03 33.25 37.78
C PRO A 232 -2.89 33.33 39.30
N GLY A 233 -2.78 34.56 39.81
CA GLY A 233 -2.59 34.87 41.23
C GLY A 233 -3.83 34.62 42.11
N GLY A 234 -3.55 34.38 43.40
CA GLY A 234 -4.49 34.44 44.51
C GLY A 234 -3.93 35.35 45.61
N PRO A 235 -4.79 35.99 46.44
CA PRO A 235 -4.51 37.28 47.04
C PRO A 235 -3.67 37.21 48.32
N GLY A 236 -2.84 38.26 48.51
CA GLY A 236 -1.91 38.37 49.63
C GLY A 236 -2.53 38.73 50.98
N ARG A 237 -1.80 38.37 52.04
CA ARG A 237 -1.83 39.01 53.36
C ARG A 237 -0.41 39.03 53.96
N ARG A 238 -0.23 40.00 54.86
CA ARG A 238 0.97 40.77 55.24
C ARG A 238 2.05 40.04 56.08
N PRO A 239 3.25 40.63 56.22
CA PRO A 239 4.42 40.01 56.87
C PRO A 239 4.49 40.31 58.37
N GLY A 240 5.10 39.42 59.15
CA GLY A 240 5.54 39.73 60.51
C GLY A 240 6.02 38.53 61.33
N GLY A 241 7.19 38.69 61.94
CA GLY A 241 7.55 38.00 63.19
C GLY A 241 8.63 36.92 63.06
N GLY A 242 9.88 37.28 63.39
CA GLY A 242 11.00 36.35 63.51
C GLY A 242 11.21 35.80 64.93
N ARG A 243 12.20 34.89 64.99
CA ARG A 243 12.94 34.28 66.12
C ARG A 243 12.28 33.12 66.87
N PRO A 244 13.06 32.28 67.59
CA PRO A 244 14.49 31.92 67.48
C PRO A 244 14.72 30.38 67.49
N PRO A 245 15.96 29.86 67.38
CA PRO A 245 16.20 28.40 67.46
C PRO A 245 16.26 27.93 68.92
N PRO A 246 15.89 26.68 69.23
CA PRO A 246 16.07 26.12 70.56
C PRO A 246 17.44 25.42 70.72
N PRO A 247 17.96 25.32 71.96
CA PRO A 247 19.33 24.95 72.24
C PRO A 247 19.54 23.51 72.78
N ARG A 248 20.80 23.08 72.63
CA ARG A 248 21.54 21.91 73.12
C ARG A 248 21.30 20.57 72.44
#